data_AF-A0A3P1ZYL8-F1
#
_entry.id   AF-A0A3P1ZYL8-F1
#
_cell.length_a   1.000
_cell.length_b   1.000
_cell.length_c   1.000
_cell.angle_alpha   90.00
_cell.angle_beta   90.00
_cell.angle_gamma   90.00
#
_symmetry.space_group_name_H-M   'P 1'
#
loop_
_entity.id
_entity.type
_entity.pdbx_description
1 polymer ?
#
loop_
_entity_poly.entity_id
_entity_poly.type
_entity_poly.pdbx_seq_one_letter_code
_entity_poly.pdbx_strand_id
1 'polypeptide(L)'
;MKKMRKLWTWLAGCALMVAALPGAALAAGGKAAPVTIVADTRKLDGILYWWAEMYNESHFFFAILTMIIVPIMGCLLGWLADVVMKNIGIDLEHRELAEK
;
A
#
# COMPACT_ATOMS: atom_id res chain seq x y z
N MET A 1 -36.82 1.36 27.33
CA MET A 1 -36.32 0.29 26.42
C MET A 1 -36.60 0.50 24.93
N LYS A 2 -37.78 0.98 24.50
CA LYS A 2 -38.09 1.18 23.05
C LYS A 2 -37.16 2.16 22.31
N LYS A 3 -36.71 3.23 22.98
CA LYS A 3 -35.79 4.24 22.39
C LYS A 3 -34.37 3.70 22.13
N MET A 4 -33.84 2.87 23.03
CA MET A 4 -32.53 2.22 22.84
C MET A 4 -32.59 1.21 21.69
N ARG A 5 -33.66 0.41 21.59
CA ARG A 5 -33.82 -0.53 20.46
C ARG A 5 -33.86 0.20 19.10
N LYS A 6 -34.51 1.37 19.05
CA LYS A 6 -34.56 2.23 17.85
C LYS A 6 -33.19 2.81 17.48
N LEU A 7 -32.39 3.20 18.47
CA LEU A 7 -31.01 3.68 18.27
C LEU A 7 -30.10 2.56 17.76
N TRP A 8 -30.19 1.36 18.34
CA TRP A 8 -29.42 0.19 17.92
C TRP A 8 -29.79 -0.28 16.51
N THR A 9 -31.07 -0.28 16.14
CA THR A 9 -31.49 -0.58 14.76
C THR A 9 -31.02 0.49 13.77
N TRP A 10 -30.92 1.74 14.20
CA TRP A 10 -30.40 2.82 13.36
C TRP A 10 -28.89 2.71 13.15
N LEU A 11 -28.13 2.44 14.21
CA LEU A 11 -26.69 2.19 14.13
C LEU A 11 -26.35 0.94 13.30
N ALA A 12 -27.11 -0.15 13.46
CA ALA A 12 -26.97 -1.34 12.63
C ALA A 12 -27.27 -1.06 11.15
N GLY A 13 -28.30 -0.24 10.86
CA GLY A 13 -28.61 0.20 9.50
C GLY A 13 -27.50 1.04 8.88
N CYS A 14 -26.90 1.96 9.64
CA CYS A 14 -25.75 2.75 9.18
C CYS A 14 -24.52 1.87 8.92
N ALA A 15 -24.23 0.90 9.79
CA ALA A 15 -23.12 -0.03 9.61
C ALA A 15 -23.30 -0.89 8.35
N LEU A 16 -24.53 -1.33 8.07
CA LEU A 16 -24.87 -2.13 6.90
C LEU A 16 -24.76 -1.30 5.60
N MET A 17 -25.13 -0.01 5.66
CA MET A 17 -24.91 0.92 4.55
C MET A 17 -23.42 1.14 4.27
N VAL A 18 -22.60 1.33 5.31
CA VAL A 18 -21.13 1.46 5.15
C VAL A 18 -20.51 0.19 4.58
N ALA A 19 -20.97 -0.99 5.02
CA ALA A 19 -20.50 -2.27 4.50
C ALA A 19 -20.97 -2.55 3.06
N ALA A 20 -22.03 -1.89 2.60
CA ALA A 20 -22.55 -2.01 1.22
C ALA A 20 -21.90 -1.02 0.23
N LEU A 21 -21.23 0.04 0.71
CA LEU A 21 -20.50 1.00 -0.13
C LEU A 21 -19.42 0.36 -1.02
N PRO A 22 -18.63 -0.63 -0.57
CA PRO A 22 -17.66 -1.31 -1.43
C PRO A 22 -18.33 -2.05 -2.60
N GLY A 23 -19.53 -2.58 -2.40
CA GLY A 23 -20.31 -3.24 -3.46
C GLY A 23 -20.77 -2.25 -4.52
N ALA A 24 -21.17 -1.04 -4.12
CA ALA A 24 -21.50 0.03 -5.06
C ALA A 24 -20.26 0.59 -5.77
N ALA A 25 -19.10 0.65 -5.10
CA ALA A 25 -17.83 1.01 -5.73
C ALA A 25 -17.36 -0.04 -6.75
N LEU A 26 -17.54 -1.33 -6.46
CA LEU A 26 -17.29 -2.41 -7.42
C LEU A 26 -18.28 -2.39 -8.60
N ALA A 27 -19.55 -2.05 -8.36
CA ALA A 27 -20.58 -2.00 -9.41
C ALA A 27 -20.51 -0.73 -10.28
N ALA A 28 -19.99 0.38 -9.74
CA ALA A 28 -19.71 1.61 -10.48
C ALA A 28 -18.46 1.48 -11.37
N GLY A 29 -17.65 0.43 -11.19
CA GLY A 29 -16.68 -0.05 -12.17
C GLY A 29 -17.38 -0.73 -13.36
N GLY A 30 -18.28 -0.01 -14.04
CA GLY A 30 -18.89 -0.47 -15.29
C GLY A 30 -17.79 -0.95 -16.22
N LYS A 31 -17.98 -2.14 -16.82
CA LYS A 31 -17.04 -2.87 -17.69
C LYS A 31 -15.95 -1.94 -18.17
N ALA A 32 -14.81 -1.95 -17.48
CA ALA A 32 -13.66 -1.19 -17.92
C ALA A 32 -13.47 -1.59 -19.38
N ALA A 33 -13.76 -0.65 -20.30
CA ALA A 33 -13.22 -0.73 -21.65
C ALA A 33 -11.77 -1.15 -21.44
N PRO A 34 -11.23 -2.13 -22.17
CA PRO A 34 -9.88 -2.61 -21.93
C PRO A 34 -8.93 -1.42 -22.08
N VAL A 35 -8.73 -0.70 -20.99
CA VAL A 35 -7.73 0.31 -20.80
C VAL A 35 -6.53 -0.58 -20.77
N THR A 36 -5.95 -0.78 -21.95
CA THR A 36 -4.66 -1.40 -22.10
C THR A 36 -3.75 -0.57 -21.24
N ILE A 37 -3.46 -1.05 -20.03
CA ILE A 37 -2.59 -0.37 -19.08
C ILE A 37 -1.20 -0.52 -19.66
N VAL A 38 -0.83 0.44 -20.50
CA VAL A 38 0.44 0.50 -21.20
C VAL A 38 1.13 1.75 -20.68
N ALA A 39 2.33 1.58 -20.14
CA ALA A 39 3.20 2.68 -19.78
C ALA A 39 3.58 3.45 -21.05
N ASP A 40 3.36 4.77 -21.06
CA ASP A 40 3.75 5.63 -22.17
C ASP A 40 5.28 5.79 -22.18
N THR A 41 5.97 5.03 -23.02
CA THR A 41 7.44 5.00 -23.11
C THR A 41 8.04 6.08 -24.01
N ARG A 42 7.23 6.97 -24.59
CA ARG A 42 7.66 7.89 -25.67
C ARG A 42 8.63 9.01 -25.26
N LYS A 43 8.77 9.27 -23.96
CA LYS A 43 9.68 10.29 -23.39
C LYS A 43 10.53 9.75 -22.26
N LEU A 44 10.59 8.43 -22.11
CA LEU A 44 11.41 7.81 -21.08
C LEU A 44 12.73 7.38 -21.71
N ASP A 45 13.82 7.70 -21.02
CA ASP A 45 15.17 7.26 -21.38
C ASP A 45 15.81 6.49 -20.22
N GLY A 46 16.74 5.60 -20.55
CA GLY A 46 17.57 4.88 -19.59
C GLY A 46 16.79 3.89 -18.72
N ILE A 47 17.04 3.92 -17.41
CA ILE A 47 16.49 2.95 -16.44
C ILE A 47 14.96 3.04 -16.37
N LEU A 48 14.41 4.25 -16.52
CA LEU A 48 12.97 4.47 -16.48
C LEU A 48 12.29 3.87 -17.73
N TYR A 49 12.93 3.97 -18.90
CA TYR A 49 12.48 3.31 -20.12
C TYR A 49 12.49 1.79 -19.95
N TRP A 50 13.60 1.23 -19.46
CA TRP A 50 13.71 -0.20 -19.21
C TRP A 50 12.64 -0.71 -18.25
N TRP A 51 12.38 0.03 -17.18
CA TRP A 51 11.35 -0.29 -16.19
C TRP A 51 9.93 -0.23 -16.76
N ALA A 52 9.65 0.78 -17.59
CA ALA A 52 8.35 0.95 -18.24
C ALA A 52 8.12 -0.07 -19.37
N GLU A 53 9.16 -0.41 -20.13
CA GLU A 53 9.11 -1.45 -21.16
C GLU A 53 8.88 -2.84 -20.53
N MET A 54 9.54 -3.14 -19.41
CA MET A 54 9.32 -4.37 -18.65
C MET A 54 7.87 -4.51 -18.14
N TYR A 55 7.25 -3.40 -17.74
CA TYR A 55 5.82 -3.39 -17.38
C TYR A 55 4.93 -3.72 -18.58
N ASN A 56 5.24 -3.16 -19.76
CA ASN A 56 4.49 -3.37 -20.99
C ASN A 56 4.63 -4.81 -21.53
N GLU A 57 5.82 -5.40 -21.47
CA GLU A 57 6.06 -6.77 -21.93
C GLU A 57 5.45 -7.83 -20.99
N SER A 58 5.62 -7.67 -19.67
CA SER A 58 5.15 -8.67 -18.71
C SER A 58 4.84 -8.07 -17.33
N HIS A 59 3.55 -7.87 -17.09
CA HIS A 59 3.04 -7.42 -15.80
C HIS A 59 3.34 -8.41 -14.66
N PHE A 60 3.43 -9.71 -14.97
CA PHE A 60 3.73 -10.75 -13.98
C PHE A 60 5.19 -10.67 -13.52
N PHE A 61 6.13 -10.50 -14.46
CA PHE A 61 7.54 -10.34 -14.13
C PHE A 61 7.76 -9.04 -13.34
N PHE A 62 7.12 -7.95 -13.77
CA PHE A 62 7.12 -6.69 -13.04
C PHE A 62 6.61 -6.83 -11.61
N ALA A 63 5.51 -7.58 -11.40
CA ALA A 63 4.93 -7.81 -10.08
C ALA A 63 5.89 -8.56 -9.14
N ILE A 64 6.54 -9.62 -9.63
CA ILE A 64 7.53 -10.36 -8.82
C ILE A 64 8.73 -9.48 -8.49
N LEU A 65 9.26 -8.78 -9.48
CA LEU A 65 10.42 -7.90 -9.29
C LEU A 65 10.12 -6.81 -8.25
N THR A 66 8.97 -6.16 -8.34
CA THR A 66 8.56 -5.13 -7.37
C THR A 66 8.26 -5.70 -5.99
N MET A 67 7.65 -6.89 -5.92
CA MET A 67 7.42 -7.60 -4.65
C MET A 67 8.73 -7.90 -3.91
N ILE A 68 9.84 -8.08 -4.63
CA ILE A 68 11.17 -8.32 -4.02
C ILE A 68 11.89 -7.00 -3.71
N ILE A 69 11.89 -6.04 -4.63
CA ILE A 69 12.63 -4.78 -4.47
C ILE A 69 12.09 -3.95 -3.31
N VAL A 70 10.77 -3.81 -3.18
CA VAL A 70 10.15 -2.96 -2.15
C VAL A 70 10.55 -3.37 -0.72
N PRO A 71 10.41 -4.64 -0.28
CA PRO A 71 10.82 -5.02 1.06
C PRO A 71 12.33 -4.93 1.27
N ILE A 72 13.15 -5.25 0.26
CA ILE A 72 14.61 -5.10 0.35
C ILE A 72 14.99 -3.63 0.58
N MET A 73 14.41 -2.71 -0.20
CA MET A 73 14.63 -1.27 -0.01
C MET A 73 14.13 -0.80 1.35
N GLY A 74 13.00 -1.33 1.83
CA GLY A 74 12.49 -1.06 3.18
C GLY A 74 13.47 -1.49 4.27
N CYS A 75 14.03 -2.69 4.18
CA CYS A 75 15.05 -3.18 5.12
C CYS A 75 16.34 -2.37 5.04
N LEU A 76 16.80 -2.00 3.83
CA LEU A 76 17.99 -1.17 3.64
C LEU A 76 17.81 0.23 4.27
N LEU A 77 16.65 0.85 4.07
CA LEU A 77 16.33 2.15 4.66
C LEU A 77 16.20 2.06 6.18
N GLY A 78 15.60 0.98 6.70
CA GLY A 78 15.53 0.72 8.15
C GLY A 78 16.92 0.58 8.75
N TRP A 79 17.78 -0.24 8.15
CA TRP A 79 19.17 -0.39 8.56
C TRP A 79 19.95 0.92 8.49
N LEU A 80 19.76 1.71 7.42
CA LEU A 80 20.37 3.03 7.30
C LEU A 80 19.91 3.97 8.42
N ALA A 81 18.62 3.95 8.76
CA ALA A 81 18.08 4.73 9.87
C ALA A 81 18.72 4.32 11.20
N ASP A 82 18.90 3.01 11.44
CA ASP A 82 19.59 2.50 12.64
C ASP A 82 21.04 3.02 12.72
N VAL A 83 21.76 3.02 11.60
CA VAL A 83 23.12 3.59 11.52
C VAL A 83 23.12 5.09 11.84
N VAL A 84 22.16 5.85 11.30
CA VAL A 84 22.04 7.28 11.57
C VAL A 84 21.72 7.55 13.04
N MET A 85 20.81 6.79 13.64
CA MET A 85 20.47 6.91 15.07
C MET A 85 21.67 6.61 15.97
N LYS A 86 22.47 5.59 15.65
CA LYS A 86 23.72 5.27 16.34
C LYS A 86 24.75 6.39 16.22
N ASN A 87 24.88 7.01 15.05
CA ASN A 87 25.80 8.14 14.84
C ASN A 87 25.41 9.42 15.58
N ILE A 88 24.11 9.63 15.85
CA ILE A 88 23.59 10.78 16.61
C ILE A 88 23.65 10.54 18.13
N GLY A 89 23.99 9.31 18.56
CA GLY A 89 24.12 8.96 19.98
C GLY A 89 22.80 8.56 20.64
N ILE A 90 21.74 8.29 19.86
CA ILE A 90 20.53 7.63 20.36
C ILE A 90 20.81 6.13 20.31
N ASP A 91 21.36 5.61 21.40
CA ASP A 91 21.64 4.19 21.58
C ASP A 91 20.35 3.47 21.97
N LEU A 92 19.81 2.68 21.04
CA LEU A 92 18.66 1.80 21.25
C LEU A 92 19.10 0.35 21.55
N GLU A 93 20.40 0.02 21.45
CA GLU A 93 20.93 -1.33 21.73
C GLU A 93 21.04 -1.60 23.23
N HIS A 94 21.37 -0.58 24.03
CA HIS A 94 21.54 -0.72 25.48
C HIS A 94 20.31 -0.24 26.24
N ARG A 95 19.23 -1.01 26.07
CA ARG A 95 17.95 -0.87 26.76
C ARG A 95 17.99 -1.23 28.26
N GLU A 96 19.12 -1.03 28.96
CA GLU A 96 19.26 -1.32 30.39
C GLU A 96 18.36 -0.46 31.29
N LEU A 97 17.71 0.58 30.76
CA LEU A 97 16.81 1.46 31.52
C LEU A 97 15.31 1.28 31.22
N ALA A 98 14.90 0.38 30.31
CA ALA A 98 13.49 0.30 29.89
C ALA A 98 12.63 -0.75 30.60
N GLU A 99 13.17 -1.53 31.54
CA GLU A 99 12.32 -2.38 32.39
C GLU A 99 12.73 -2.23 33.85
N LYS A 100 12.02 -1.34 34.54
CA LYS A 100 11.74 -1.45 35.96
C LYS A 100 10.24 -1.62 36.13
#